data_AF-A0A2M9Z7M2-F1
#
_entry.id   AF-A0A2M9Z7M2-F1
#
_cell.length_a   1.000
_cell.length_b   1.000
_cell.length_c   1.000
_cell.angle_alpha   90.00
_cell.angle_beta   90.00
_cell.angle_gamma   90.00
#
_symmetry.space_group_name_H-M   'P 1'
#
loop_
_entity.id
_entity.type
_entity.pdbx_description
1 polymer ?
#
loop_
_entity_poly.entity_id
_entity_poly.type
_entity_poly.pdbx_seq_one_letter_code
_entity_poly.pdbx_strand_id
1 'polypeptide(L)'
;MQKFANLPIIKNLGYNMKKLCAIKLLYLLSMLSNCIVADGLGVTGAYKGDEVKRKLVQAGKVGDYLMADRYFSSQGYSGSDLAAKTLMDVAMSSMINDTVMHVDSNRYYSKRAVENCVKVLEVYGVNFDYDSFYTYLSNVSCRLQPHNEFAQSYY
;
A
#
# COMPACT_ATOMS: atom_id res chain seq x y z
N MET A 1 -52.79 -40.61 16.00
CA MET A 1 -52.47 -39.17 16.13
C MET A 1 -51.61 -38.96 17.36
N GLN A 2 -50.28 -38.92 17.25
CA GLN A 2 -49.39 -38.73 18.40
C GLN A 2 -48.70 -37.37 18.31
N LYS A 3 -49.21 -36.41 19.09
CA LYS A 3 -48.58 -35.11 19.36
C LYS A 3 -47.39 -35.34 20.30
N PHE A 4 -46.19 -35.56 19.76
CA PHE A 4 -44.94 -35.56 20.54
C PHE A 4 -44.17 -34.23 20.48
N ALA A 5 -44.80 -33.14 20.04
CA ALA A 5 -44.11 -31.87 19.77
C ALA A 5 -43.87 -30.95 21.00
N ASN A 6 -44.23 -31.36 22.22
CA ASN A 6 -44.20 -30.46 23.38
C ASN A 6 -43.46 -31.00 24.62
N LEU A 7 -42.41 -31.81 24.43
CA LEU A 7 -41.49 -32.12 25.53
C LEU A 7 -40.47 -30.97 25.71
N PRO A 8 -40.37 -30.36 26.90
CA PRO A 8 -39.46 -29.23 27.17
C PRO A 8 -37.98 -29.59 26.92
N ILE A 9 -37.65 -30.88 26.94
CA ILE A 9 -36.32 -31.44 26.67
C ILE A 9 -35.89 -31.19 25.21
N ILE A 10 -36.79 -31.39 24.23
CA ILE A 10 -36.48 -31.22 22.79
C ILE A 10 -36.32 -29.73 22.44
N LYS A 11 -37.12 -28.84 23.05
CA LYS A 11 -36.96 -27.37 22.91
C LYS A 11 -35.62 -26.89 23.49
N ASN A 12 -35.20 -27.41 24.64
CA ASN A 12 -33.91 -27.08 25.26
C ASN A 12 -32.71 -27.58 24.44
N LEU A 13 -32.80 -28.77 23.84
CA LEU A 13 -31.77 -29.28 22.93
C LEU A 13 -31.63 -28.41 21.67
N GLY A 14 -32.74 -28.02 21.04
CA GLY A 14 -32.72 -27.14 19.87
C GLY A 14 -32.20 -25.72 20.18
N TYR A 15 -32.49 -25.18 21.36
CA TYR A 15 -31.98 -23.89 21.82
C TYR A 15 -30.48 -23.91 22.10
N ASN A 16 -29.98 -24.95 22.76
CA ASN A 16 -28.54 -25.14 23.03
C ASN A 16 -27.74 -25.35 21.74
N MET A 17 -28.28 -26.08 20.78
CA MET A 17 -27.63 -26.31 19.48
C MET A 17 -27.54 -25.02 18.64
N LYS A 18 -28.58 -24.17 18.66
CA LYS A 18 -28.56 -22.84 18.03
C LYS A 18 -27.54 -21.90 18.69
N LYS A 19 -27.44 -21.92 20.03
CA LYS A 19 -26.42 -21.17 20.76
C LYS A 19 -24.99 -21.62 20.43
N LEU A 20 -24.75 -22.92 20.35
CA LEU A 20 -23.46 -23.48 19.95
C LEU A 20 -23.07 -23.09 18.52
N CYS A 21 -24.02 -23.09 17.58
CA CYS A 21 -23.77 -22.59 16.22
C CYS A 21 -23.48 -21.09 16.19
N ALA A 22 -24.20 -20.28 16.97
CA ALA A 22 -23.97 -18.84 17.04
C ALA A 22 -22.58 -18.51 17.63
N ILE A 23 -22.15 -19.24 18.67
CA ILE A 23 -20.81 -19.08 19.27
C ILE A 23 -19.71 -19.47 18.27
N LYS A 24 -19.88 -20.58 17.53
CA LYS A 24 -18.94 -20.99 16.48
C LYS A 24 -18.84 -19.96 15.36
N LEU A 25 -19.98 -19.38 14.95
CA LEU A 25 -20.02 -18.34 13.93
C LEU A 25 -19.33 -17.06 14.40
N LEU A 26 -19.54 -16.64 15.66
CA LEU A 26 -18.85 -15.49 16.25
C LEU A 26 -17.34 -15.71 16.31
N TYR A 27 -16.89 -16.92 16.66
CA TYR A 27 -15.49 -17.28 16.70
C TYR A 27 -14.84 -17.22 15.31
N LEU A 28 -15.52 -17.75 14.28
CA LEU A 28 -15.10 -17.64 12.88
C LEU A 28 -15.04 -16.19 12.38
N LEU A 29 -16.01 -15.36 12.74
CA LEU A 29 -16.02 -13.93 12.40
C LEU A 29 -14.87 -13.18 13.09
N SER A 30 -14.53 -13.53 14.33
CA SER A 30 -13.41 -12.94 15.07
C SER A 30 -12.04 -13.31 14.51
N MET A 31 -11.92 -14.51 13.91
CA MET A 31 -10.72 -14.94 13.19
C MET A 31 -10.55 -14.16 11.89
N LEU A 32 -11.64 -13.86 11.17
CA LEU A 32 -11.61 -13.07 9.94
C LEU A 32 -11.26 -11.60 10.18
N SER A 33 -11.72 -11.00 11.29
CA SER A 33 -11.35 -9.62 11.63
C SER A 33 -9.86 -9.45 11.91
N ASN A 34 -9.19 -10.47 12.48
CA ASN A 34 -7.75 -10.42 12.73
C ASN A 34 -6.92 -10.43 11.43
N CYS A 35 -7.39 -11.07 10.36
CA CYS A 35 -6.70 -11.02 9.07
C CYS A 35 -6.78 -9.63 8.43
N ILE A 36 -7.96 -8.99 8.49
CA ILE A 36 -8.16 -7.64 7.94
C ILE A 36 -7.33 -6.60 8.71
N VAL A 37 -7.26 -6.75 10.04
CA VAL A 37 -6.45 -5.86 10.89
C VAL A 37 -4.95 -6.15 10.72
N ALA A 38 -4.54 -7.41 10.57
CA ALA A 38 -3.14 -7.76 10.31
C ALA A 38 -2.63 -7.26 8.95
N ASP A 39 -3.48 -7.25 7.92
CA ASP A 39 -3.20 -6.62 6.63
C ASP A 39 -3.08 -5.09 6.75
N GLY A 40 -3.96 -4.45 7.52
CA GLY A 40 -3.90 -3.00 7.77
C GLY A 40 -2.71 -2.56 8.64
N LEU A 41 -2.19 -3.45 9.49
CA LEU A 41 -1.00 -3.22 10.32
C LEU A 41 0.31 -3.64 9.64
N GLY A 42 0.24 -4.24 8.44
CA GLY A 42 1.41 -4.75 7.72
C GLY A 42 2.14 -5.86 8.47
N VAL A 43 1.43 -6.66 9.26
CA VAL A 43 1.99 -7.87 9.88
C VAL A 43 2.20 -8.95 8.80
N THR A 44 1.40 -8.90 7.74
CA THR A 44 1.67 -9.62 6.51
C THR A 44 2.83 -8.93 5.78
N GLY A 45 3.81 -9.69 5.27
CA GLY A 45 5.02 -9.16 4.62
C GLY A 45 4.77 -8.40 3.31
N ALA A 46 3.57 -7.85 3.11
CA ALA A 46 3.12 -7.12 1.95
C ALA A 46 2.38 -5.82 2.33
N TYR A 47 2.30 -4.90 1.37
CA TYR A 47 1.43 -3.72 1.41
C TYR A 47 0.32 -3.86 0.36
N LYS A 48 -0.88 -3.38 0.67
CA LYS A 48 -1.96 -3.26 -0.33
C LYS A 48 -1.61 -2.19 -1.37
N GLY A 49 -2.02 -2.36 -2.62
CA GLY A 49 -1.69 -1.49 -3.75
C GLY A 49 -1.99 -0.01 -3.51
N ASP A 50 -3.11 0.33 -2.86
CA ASP A 50 -3.42 1.71 -2.48
C ASP A 50 -2.36 2.33 -1.55
N GLU A 51 -1.88 1.54 -0.59
CA GLU A 51 -0.82 1.97 0.32
C GLU A 51 0.52 2.08 -0.40
N VAL A 52 0.82 1.15 -1.30
CA VAL A 52 2.01 1.21 -2.16
C VAL A 52 2.02 2.50 -2.97
N LYS A 53 0.94 2.79 -3.70
CA LYS A 53 0.82 3.99 -4.53
C LYS A 53 1.08 5.25 -3.71
N ARG A 54 0.45 5.35 -2.53
CA ARG A 54 0.67 6.47 -1.60
C ARG A 54 2.12 6.61 -1.17
N LYS A 55 2.79 5.50 -0.81
CA LYS A 55 4.21 5.52 -0.39
C LYS A 55 5.12 5.97 -1.54
N LEU A 56 4.91 5.45 -2.75
CA LEU A 56 5.73 5.81 -3.91
C LEU A 56 5.54 7.28 -4.33
N VAL A 57 4.31 7.78 -4.35
CA VAL A 57 4.03 9.19 -4.64
C VAL A 57 4.66 10.11 -3.60
N GLN A 58 4.61 9.75 -2.32
CA GLN A 58 5.28 10.52 -1.26
C GLN A 58 6.80 10.49 -1.41
N ALA A 59 7.38 9.33 -1.69
CA ALA A 59 8.82 9.17 -1.94
C ALA A 59 9.28 10.00 -3.14
N GLY A 60 8.52 9.97 -4.24
CA GLY A 60 8.79 10.77 -5.43
C GLY A 60 8.75 12.27 -5.15
N LYS A 61 7.75 12.75 -4.40
CA LYS A 61 7.68 14.15 -3.94
C LYS A 61 8.91 14.59 -3.15
N VAL A 62 9.41 13.73 -2.26
CA VAL A 62 10.60 14.04 -1.47
C VAL A 62 11.83 14.12 -2.38
N GLY A 63 12.01 13.16 -3.28
CA GLY A 63 13.11 13.17 -4.25
C GLY A 63 13.08 14.40 -5.15
N ASP A 64 11.91 14.72 -5.72
CA ASP A 64 11.71 15.89 -6.58
C ASP A 64 11.98 17.19 -5.82
N TYR A 65 11.52 17.29 -4.57
CA TYR A 65 11.76 18.46 -3.74
C TYR A 65 13.25 18.70 -3.55
N LEU A 66 13.99 17.66 -3.14
CA LEU A 66 15.42 17.78 -2.87
C LEU A 66 16.22 18.12 -4.13
N MET A 67 15.83 17.56 -5.28
CA MET A 67 16.41 17.89 -6.58
C MET A 67 16.12 19.35 -6.96
N ALA A 68 14.85 19.77 -6.93
CA ALA A 68 14.44 21.12 -7.31
C ALA A 68 15.03 22.19 -6.37
N ASP A 69 15.06 21.93 -5.06
CA ASP A 69 15.69 22.80 -4.07
C ASP A 69 17.18 22.99 -4.35
N ARG A 70 17.91 21.91 -4.61
CA ARG A 70 19.33 21.96 -4.99
C ARG A 70 19.54 22.70 -6.32
N TYR A 71 18.72 22.43 -7.32
CA TYR A 71 18.80 23.06 -8.63
C TYR A 71 18.57 24.57 -8.54
N PHE A 72 17.47 25.03 -7.93
CA PHE A 72 17.17 26.45 -7.80
C PHE A 72 18.12 27.17 -6.85
N SER A 73 18.57 26.53 -5.76
CA SER A 73 19.62 27.08 -4.91
C SER A 73 20.91 27.32 -5.70
N SER A 74 21.28 26.40 -6.61
CA SER A 74 22.46 26.57 -7.47
C SER A 74 22.33 27.73 -8.47
N GLN A 75 21.10 28.15 -8.79
CA GLN A 75 20.82 29.34 -9.60
C GLN A 75 20.77 30.65 -8.80
N GLY A 76 21.03 30.59 -7.50
CA GLY A 76 21.04 31.77 -6.63
C GLY A 76 19.68 32.16 -6.04
N TYR A 77 18.64 31.34 -6.22
CA TYR A 77 17.38 31.55 -5.51
C TYR A 77 17.54 31.25 -4.02
N SER A 78 16.86 32.02 -3.17
CA SER A 78 16.86 31.82 -1.72
C SER A 78 15.53 32.29 -1.11
N GLY A 79 15.31 31.97 0.16
CA GLY A 79 14.13 32.42 0.90
C GLY A 79 12.80 31.98 0.26
N SER A 80 11.86 32.91 0.14
CA SER A 80 10.53 32.64 -0.40
C SER A 80 10.54 32.23 -1.87
N ASP A 81 11.46 32.76 -2.66
CA ASP A 81 11.51 32.51 -4.11
C ASP A 81 11.98 31.08 -4.40
N LEU A 82 12.97 30.61 -3.62
CA LEU A 82 13.39 29.21 -3.65
C LEU A 82 12.22 28.29 -3.28
N ALA A 83 11.57 28.56 -2.14
CA ALA A 83 10.45 27.74 -1.68
C ALA A 83 9.30 27.69 -2.70
N ALA A 84 8.94 28.83 -3.31
CA ALA A 84 7.88 28.90 -4.31
C ALA A 84 8.21 28.10 -5.57
N LYS A 85 9.43 28.22 -6.08
CA LYS A 85 9.87 27.48 -7.29
C LYS A 85 9.96 25.98 -7.04
N THR A 86 10.56 25.57 -5.93
CA THR A 86 10.65 24.16 -5.55
C THR A 86 9.25 23.54 -5.40
N LEU A 87 8.34 24.21 -4.70
CA LEU A 87 6.97 23.69 -4.52
C LEU A 87 6.18 23.62 -5.83
N MET A 88 6.35 24.61 -6.72
CA MET A 88 5.69 24.61 -8.03
C MET A 88 6.16 23.45 -8.91
N ASP A 89 7.47 23.17 -8.91
CA ASP A 89 8.06 22.05 -9.65
C ASP A 89 7.56 20.69 -9.11
N VAL A 90 7.64 20.51 -7.79
CA VAL A 90 7.15 19.29 -7.12
C VAL A 90 5.66 19.05 -7.38
N ALA A 91 4.84 20.11 -7.38
CA ALA A 91 3.41 19.99 -7.65
C ALA A 91 3.13 19.43 -9.05
N MET A 92 3.88 19.86 -10.06
CA MET A 92 3.75 19.36 -11.43
C MET A 92 4.19 17.89 -11.52
N SER A 93 5.37 17.56 -10.98
CA SER A 93 5.91 16.19 -11.02
C SER A 93 5.03 15.19 -10.24
N SER A 94 4.40 15.64 -9.15
CA SER A 94 3.46 14.84 -8.37
C SER A 94 2.23 14.38 -9.15
N MET A 95 1.69 15.23 -10.03
CA MET A 95 0.52 14.89 -10.85
C MET A 95 0.88 13.81 -11.88
N ILE A 96 2.10 13.86 -12.40
CA ILE A 96 2.63 12.87 -13.36
C ILE A 96 2.82 11.52 -12.66
N ASN A 97 3.42 11.52 -11.47
CA ASN A 97 3.64 10.29 -10.70
C ASN A 97 2.34 9.53 -10.39
N ASP A 98 1.29 10.23 -9.96
CA ASP A 98 0.01 9.58 -9.64
C ASP A 98 -0.67 8.95 -10.87
N THR A 99 -0.35 9.43 -12.07
CA THR A 99 -0.88 8.93 -13.34
C THR A 99 -0.07 7.77 -13.90
N VAL A 100 1.25 7.76 -13.68
CA VAL A 100 2.20 6.85 -14.34
C VAL A 100 2.51 5.61 -13.50
N MET A 101 2.40 5.71 -12.18
CA MET A 101 2.71 4.59 -11.29
C MET A 101 1.66 3.47 -11.43
N HIS A 102 1.98 2.49 -12.27
CA HIS A 102 1.17 1.29 -12.51
C HIS A 102 1.19 0.35 -11.29
N VAL A 103 0.37 0.65 -10.30
CA VAL A 103 0.15 -0.19 -9.11
C VAL A 103 -1.34 -0.53 -9.05
N ASP A 104 -1.67 -1.82 -9.05
CA ASP A 104 -3.04 -2.30 -8.90
C ASP A 104 -3.46 -2.21 -7.43
N SER A 105 -4.36 -1.28 -7.14
CA SER A 105 -4.95 -1.04 -5.82
C SER A 105 -5.48 -2.28 -5.13
N ASN A 106 -5.96 -3.27 -5.88
CA ASN A 106 -6.59 -4.48 -5.34
C ASN A 106 -5.59 -5.59 -5.02
N ARG A 107 -4.32 -5.42 -5.39
CA ARG A 107 -3.28 -6.42 -5.17
C ARG A 107 -2.39 -6.07 -3.99
N TYR A 108 -1.61 -7.05 -3.56
CA TYR A 108 -0.64 -6.91 -2.49
C TYR A 108 0.77 -7.00 -3.06
N TYR A 109 1.71 -6.24 -2.52
CA TYR A 109 3.08 -6.16 -3.02
C TYR A 109 4.06 -6.38 -1.86
N SER A 110 5.16 -7.09 -2.11
CA SER A 110 6.19 -7.34 -1.10
C SER A 110 6.69 -6.05 -0.46
N LYS A 111 6.69 -5.97 0.87
CA LYS A 111 7.19 -4.79 1.61
C LYS A 111 8.60 -4.41 1.20
N ARG A 112 9.48 -5.42 1.10
CA ARG A 112 10.88 -5.22 0.72
C ARG A 112 11.02 -4.59 -0.66
N ALA A 113 10.23 -5.06 -1.64
CA ALA A 113 10.27 -4.50 -3.00
C ALA A 113 9.81 -3.03 -3.01
N VAL A 114 8.71 -2.75 -2.29
CA VAL A 114 8.15 -1.40 -2.16
C VAL A 114 9.15 -0.46 -1.47
N GLU A 115 9.75 -0.88 -0.35
CA GLU A 115 10.71 -0.10 0.42
C GLU A 115 12.01 0.16 -0.37
N ASN A 116 12.45 -0.80 -1.18
CA ASN A 116 13.57 -0.58 -2.09
C ASN A 116 13.26 0.48 -3.15
N CYS A 117 12.08 0.44 -3.78
CA CYS A 117 11.67 1.47 -4.74
C CYS A 117 11.51 2.84 -4.07
N VAL A 118 10.89 2.91 -2.88
CA VAL A 118 10.77 4.14 -2.09
C VAL A 118 12.14 4.79 -1.89
N LYS A 119 13.11 4.01 -1.39
CA LYS A 119 14.47 4.51 -1.14
C LYS A 119 15.15 4.99 -2.42
N VAL A 120 14.93 4.31 -3.54
CA VAL A 120 15.42 4.75 -4.84
C VAL A 120 14.80 6.10 -5.21
N LEU A 121 13.48 6.26 -5.14
CA LEU A 121 12.79 7.50 -5.50
C LEU A 121 13.23 8.69 -4.64
N GLU A 122 13.47 8.49 -3.35
CA GLU A 122 13.94 9.54 -2.44
C GLU A 122 15.37 10.00 -2.76
N VAL A 123 16.25 9.09 -3.17
CA VAL A 123 17.69 9.31 -3.18
C VAL A 123 18.27 9.49 -4.58
N TYR A 124 17.67 8.87 -5.61
CA TYR A 124 18.21 8.93 -6.97
C TYR A 124 18.09 10.31 -7.60
N GLY A 125 16.99 11.03 -7.36
CA GLY A 125 16.82 12.35 -7.95
C GLY A 125 17.85 13.37 -7.47
N VAL A 126 18.33 13.23 -6.24
CA VAL A 126 19.40 14.09 -5.70
C VAL A 126 20.78 13.73 -6.22
N ASN A 127 21.04 12.43 -6.44
CA ASN A 127 22.38 11.96 -6.81
C ASN A 127 22.65 11.96 -8.32
N PHE A 128 21.61 11.85 -9.13
CA PHE A 128 21.72 11.67 -10.58
C PHE A 128 20.93 12.72 -11.38
N ASP A 129 20.36 13.74 -10.72
CA ASP A 129 19.54 14.79 -11.33
C ASP A 129 18.41 14.25 -12.22
N TYR A 130 17.76 13.18 -11.75
CA TYR A 130 16.60 12.58 -12.42
C TYR A 130 15.33 12.82 -11.62
N ASP A 131 14.27 13.30 -12.28
CA ASP A 131 12.98 13.35 -11.64
C ASP A 131 12.49 11.94 -11.22
N SER A 132 11.56 11.93 -10.26
CA SER A 132 11.01 10.71 -9.73
C SER A 132 10.23 9.90 -10.78
N PHE A 133 9.70 10.53 -11.82
CA PHE A 133 9.04 9.85 -12.95
C PHE A 133 10.03 9.00 -13.75
N TYR A 134 11.14 9.59 -14.20
CA TYR A 134 12.19 8.90 -14.93
C TYR A 134 12.84 7.84 -14.05
N THR A 135 13.08 8.16 -12.78
CA THR A 135 13.62 7.22 -11.79
C THR A 135 12.70 6.00 -11.63
N TYR A 136 11.38 6.20 -11.50
CA TYR A 136 10.41 5.12 -11.38
C TYR A 136 10.40 4.20 -12.60
N LEU A 137 10.42 4.77 -13.81
CA LEU A 137 10.35 4.01 -15.07
C LEU A 137 11.65 3.26 -15.39
N SER A 138 12.80 3.85 -15.08
CA SER A 138 14.11 3.31 -15.46
C SER A 138 14.69 2.34 -14.44
N ASN A 139 14.33 2.47 -13.15
CA ASN A 139 14.97 1.69 -12.10
C ASN A 139 14.34 0.30 -11.92
N VAL A 140 15.16 -0.75 -11.99
CA VAL A 140 14.73 -2.15 -11.80
C VAL A 140 14.11 -2.40 -10.42
N SER A 141 14.50 -1.64 -9.39
CA SER A 141 13.96 -1.75 -8.04
C SER A 141 12.49 -1.32 -7.96
N CYS A 142 12.01 -0.55 -8.94
CA CYS A 142 10.63 -0.08 -9.04
C CYS A 142 9.75 -0.94 -9.96
N ARG A 143 10.27 -2.08 -10.47
CA ARG A 143 9.47 -3.08 -11.18
C ARG A 143 8.70 -3.95 -10.18
N LEU A 144 7.70 -3.35 -9.54
CA LEU A 144 6.90 -4.01 -8.51
C LEU A 144 6.01 -5.09 -9.11
N GLN A 145 6.11 -6.30 -8.55
CA GLN A 145 5.23 -7.42 -8.88
C GLN A 145 4.33 -7.78 -7.68
N PRO A 146 3.05 -8.09 -7.93
CA PRO A 146 2.14 -8.55 -6.90
C PRO A 146 2.63 -9.84 -6.21
N HIS A 147 2.50 -9.87 -4.88
CA HIS A 147 2.68 -11.08 -4.08
C HIS A 147 1.61 -12.09 -4.50
N ASN A 148 2.03 -13.29 -4.93
CA ASN A 148 1.23 -14.42 -5.45
C ASN A 148 1.14 -14.55 -6.99
N GLU A 149 1.83 -13.71 -7.76
CA GLU A 149 2.27 -14.16 -9.08
C GLU A 149 3.46 -15.10 -8.86
N PHE A 150 3.18 -16.41 -8.79
CA PHE A 150 4.24 -17.42 -8.89
C PHE A 150 5.12 -17.02 -10.07
N ALA A 151 6.41 -16.91 -9.82
CA ALA A 151 7.42 -16.65 -10.82
C ALA A 151 7.28 -17.64 -12.00
N GLN A 152 6.54 -17.26 -13.02
CA GLN A 152 6.85 -17.63 -14.40
C GLN A 152 7.81 -16.57 -14.93
N SER A 153 9.03 -16.66 -14.46
CA SER A 153 10.18 -16.02 -15.08
C SER A 153 11.33 -17.02 -15.01
N TYR A 154 11.22 -18.07 -15.80
CA TYR A 154 12.40 -18.68 -16.40
C TYR A 154 13.04 -17.60 -17.27
N TYR A 155 14.23 -17.14 -16.90
CA TYR A 155 15.40 -16.90 -17.76
C TYR A 155 16.58 -16.56 -16.87
#